data_AF-X1RDT9-F1
#
_entry.id   AF-X1RDT9-F1
#
_cell.length_a   1.000
_cell.length_b   1.000
_cell.length_c   1.000
_cell.angle_alpha   90.00
_cell.angle_beta   90.00
_cell.angle_gamma   90.00
#
_symmetry.space_group_name_H-M   'P 1'
#
loop_
_entity.id
_entity.type
_entity.pdbx_description
1 polymer ?
#
loop_
_entity_poly.entity_id
_entity_poly.type
_entity_poly.pdbx_seq_one_letter_code
_entity_poly.pdbx_strand_id
1 'polypeptide(L)'
;FQMTIVFAGIGEIFGALIVGASFGYLFSFLRRFVKTPEEFLVYIFGLILLNVGFSIAIHVSVLLSSMMMGIVVINLARENYKFFEVIRTVDAPLYLIFFILAGAHLDFTILYKMGVVGVLYIGFRVIGKVYGAKLGAKISKAPKPIGDWVGLGMTPQAGVALGIGLVAKSTFPDFGNYIFTVIAATTVIFELVGPLLTKISLIKAGEIVSTE
;
A
#
# COMPACT_ATOMS: atom_id res chain seq x y z
N PHE A 1 18.27 23.13 -2.62
CA PHE A 1 17.64 21.83 -2.91
C PHE A 1 18.76 20.84 -3.23
N GLN A 2 19.07 19.90 -2.34
CA GLN A 2 20.26 19.04 -2.47
C GLN A 2 19.99 17.85 -3.39
N MET A 3 20.74 17.75 -4.50
CA MET A 3 20.70 16.61 -5.44
C MET A 3 20.90 15.25 -4.73
N THR A 4 21.63 15.24 -3.61
CA THR A 4 21.88 14.07 -2.77
C THR A 4 20.60 13.38 -2.29
N ILE A 5 19.55 14.12 -1.96
CA ILE A 5 18.27 13.55 -1.47
C ILE A 5 17.56 12.80 -2.61
N VAL A 6 17.62 13.35 -3.83
CA VAL A 6 17.01 12.73 -5.01
C VAL A 6 17.73 11.43 -5.35
N PHE A 7 19.07 11.43 -5.34
CA PHE A 7 19.86 10.21 -5.58
C PHE A 7 19.66 9.16 -4.49
N ALA A 8 19.55 9.56 -3.22
CA ALA A 8 19.24 8.65 -2.12
C ALA A 8 17.86 8.00 -2.30
N GLY A 9 16.82 8.79 -2.58
CA GLY A 9 15.47 8.26 -2.80
C GLY A 9 15.37 7.34 -4.02
N ILE A 10 16.06 7.66 -5.12
CA ILE A 10 16.18 6.78 -6.27
C ILE A 10 16.87 5.47 -5.86
N GLY A 11 17.97 5.56 -5.11
CA GLY A 11 18.69 4.39 -4.58
C GLY A 11 17.81 3.48 -3.73
N GLU A 12 16.99 4.03 -2.84
CA GLU A 12 16.05 3.26 -2.02
C GLU A 12 14.98 2.54 -2.85
N ILE A 13 14.43 3.22 -3.87
CA ILE A 13 13.40 2.65 -4.75
C ILE A 13 14.00 1.50 -5.57
N PHE A 14 15.09 1.75 -6.29
CA PHE A 14 15.72 0.71 -7.11
C PHE A 14 16.30 -0.42 -6.26
N GLY A 15 16.85 -0.11 -5.09
CA GLY A 15 17.31 -1.10 -4.12
C GLY A 15 16.19 -2.02 -3.66
N ALA A 16 15.03 -1.47 -3.28
CA ALA A 16 13.85 -2.26 -2.93
C ALA A 16 13.38 -3.15 -4.09
N LEU A 17 13.35 -2.62 -5.32
CA LEU A 17 12.96 -3.40 -6.50
C LEU A 17 13.94 -4.56 -6.78
N ILE A 18 15.25 -4.32 -6.68
CA ILE A 18 16.28 -5.36 -6.88
C ILE A 18 16.16 -6.44 -5.82
N VAL A 19 16.00 -6.06 -4.55
CA VAL A 19 15.83 -7.00 -3.44
C VAL A 19 14.59 -7.85 -3.64
N GLY A 20 13.44 -7.22 -3.85
CA GLY A 20 12.19 -7.93 -4.09
C GLY A 20 12.27 -8.86 -5.29
N ALA A 21 12.88 -8.41 -6.39
CA ALA A 21 13.08 -9.25 -7.56
C ALA A 21 13.99 -10.46 -7.31
N SER A 22 15.07 -10.25 -6.55
CA SER A 22 16.02 -11.31 -6.18
C SER A 22 15.34 -12.38 -5.31
N PHE A 23 14.56 -11.96 -4.30
CA PHE A 23 13.82 -12.89 -3.45
C PHE A 23 12.64 -13.55 -4.18
N GLY A 24 11.98 -12.86 -5.12
CA GLY A 24 10.93 -13.46 -5.95
C GLY A 24 11.49 -14.50 -6.94
N TYR A 25 12.69 -14.27 -7.46
CA TYR A 25 13.39 -15.26 -8.27
C TYR A 25 13.83 -16.46 -7.43
N LEU A 26 14.40 -16.21 -6.25
CA LEU A 26 14.74 -17.26 -5.28
C LEU A 26 13.50 -18.09 -4.90
N PHE A 27 12.36 -17.42 -4.69
CA PHE A 27 11.07 -18.06 -4.45
C PHE A 27 10.71 -19.03 -5.59
N SER A 28 10.76 -18.52 -6.81
CA SER A 28 10.42 -19.27 -8.02
C SER A 28 11.38 -20.42 -8.31
N PHE A 29 12.61 -20.34 -7.80
CA PHE A 29 13.62 -21.38 -7.92
C PHE A 29 13.46 -22.48 -6.86
N LEU A 30 13.32 -22.15 -5.57
CA LEU A 30 13.25 -23.18 -4.52
C LEU A 30 11.87 -23.81 -4.37
N ARG A 31 10.80 -23.24 -4.95
CA ARG A 31 9.46 -23.87 -4.94
C ARG A 31 9.46 -25.32 -5.44
N ARG A 32 10.41 -25.70 -6.30
CA ARG A 32 10.54 -27.07 -6.84
C ARG A 32 10.86 -28.13 -5.78
N PHE A 33 11.33 -27.71 -4.61
CA PHE A 33 11.64 -28.59 -3.49
C PHE A 33 10.45 -28.80 -2.54
N VAL A 34 9.39 -28.00 -2.70
CA VAL A 34 8.21 -28.03 -1.84
C VAL A 34 7.16 -28.97 -2.43
N LYS A 35 6.64 -29.88 -1.61
CA LYS A 35 5.71 -30.93 -2.08
C LYS A 35 4.32 -30.80 -1.48
N THR A 36 4.20 -30.34 -0.22
CA THR A 36 2.89 -30.21 0.44
C THR A 36 2.41 -28.75 0.55
N PRO A 37 1.10 -28.51 0.66
CA PRO A 37 0.54 -27.17 0.88
C PRO A 37 1.05 -26.50 2.16
N GLU A 38 1.25 -27.26 3.24
CA GLU A 38 1.73 -26.75 4.53
C GLU A 38 3.19 -26.30 4.42
N GLU A 39 4.04 -27.10 3.78
CA GLU A 39 5.43 -26.73 3.47
C GLU A 39 5.46 -25.46 2.61
N PHE A 40 4.52 -25.33 1.67
CA PHE A 40 4.41 -24.15 0.80
C PHE A 40 4.04 -22.89 1.58
N LEU A 41 3.15 -23.01 2.56
CA LEU A 41 2.80 -21.91 3.45
C LEU A 41 4.00 -21.45 4.29
N VAL A 42 4.70 -22.39 4.92
CA VAL A 42 5.92 -22.12 5.69
C VAL A 42 6.97 -21.44 4.80
N TYR A 43 7.14 -21.91 3.58
CA TYR A 43 8.06 -21.36 2.61
C TYR A 43 7.71 -19.91 2.21
N ILE A 44 6.43 -19.62 1.95
CA ILE A 44 5.94 -18.27 1.68
C ILE A 44 6.24 -17.33 2.85
N PHE A 45 5.81 -17.68 4.05
CA PHE A 45 6.02 -16.83 5.23
C PHE A 45 7.51 -16.63 5.52
N GLY A 46 8.30 -17.70 5.40
CA GLY A 46 9.75 -17.63 5.60
C GLY A 46 10.42 -16.67 4.64
N LEU A 47 10.10 -16.72 3.35
CA LEU A 47 10.68 -15.80 2.37
C LEU A 47 10.14 -14.38 2.47
N ILE A 48 8.86 -14.19 2.81
CA ILE A 48 8.32 -12.85 3.10
C ILE A 48 9.07 -12.24 4.30
N LEU A 49 9.21 -12.97 5.40
CA LEU A 49 9.91 -12.49 6.60
C LEU A 49 11.40 -12.23 6.31
N LEU A 50 12.05 -13.09 5.53
CA LEU A 50 13.43 -12.89 5.11
C LEU A 50 13.57 -11.63 4.24
N ASN A 51 12.66 -11.44 3.28
CA ASN A 51 12.64 -10.24 2.43
C ASN A 51 12.41 -8.97 3.27
N VAL A 52 11.51 -9.02 4.25
CA VAL A 52 11.25 -7.92 5.19
C VAL A 52 12.49 -7.61 6.01
N GLY A 53 13.09 -8.62 6.65
CA GLY A 53 14.28 -8.44 7.48
C GLY A 53 15.47 -7.92 6.69
N PHE A 54 15.69 -8.45 5.49
CA PHE A 54 16.75 -7.97 4.59
C PHE A 54 16.51 -6.53 4.15
N SER A 55 15.27 -6.20 3.77
CA SER A 55 14.91 -4.84 3.35
C SER A 55 15.14 -3.81 4.47
N ILE A 56 14.82 -4.16 5.71
CA ILE A 56 15.10 -3.33 6.89
C ILE A 56 16.61 -3.18 7.10
N ALA A 57 17.38 -4.28 7.01
CA ALA A 57 18.82 -4.29 7.26
C ALA A 57 19.61 -3.40 6.29
N ILE A 58 19.17 -3.30 5.03
CA ILE A 58 19.79 -2.43 4.03
C ILE A 58 19.08 -1.08 3.86
N HIS A 59 18.11 -0.77 4.73
CA HIS A 59 17.34 0.48 4.74
C HIS A 59 16.60 0.80 3.42
N VAL A 60 15.97 -0.20 2.80
CA VAL A 60 15.10 0.00 1.63
C VAL A 60 13.62 -0.23 1.98
N SER A 61 12.71 0.20 1.09
CA SER A 61 11.27 0.08 1.32
C SER A 61 10.81 -1.39 1.38
N VAL A 62 10.39 -1.82 2.57
CA VAL A 62 9.81 -3.15 2.83
C VAL A 62 8.59 -3.40 1.97
N LEU A 63 7.70 -2.41 1.84
CA LEU A 63 6.47 -2.51 1.06
C LEU A 63 6.78 -2.72 -0.42
N LEU A 64 7.65 -1.85 -0.98
CA LEU A 64 7.97 -1.90 -2.39
C LEU A 64 8.73 -3.18 -2.76
N SER A 65 9.65 -3.61 -1.89
CA SER A 65 10.36 -4.88 -2.03
C SER A 65 9.41 -6.08 -2.01
N SER A 66 8.48 -6.12 -1.05
CA SER A 66 7.50 -7.22 -0.94
C SER A 66 6.52 -7.24 -2.13
N MET A 67 6.10 -6.07 -2.62
CA MET A 67 5.29 -5.98 -3.85
C MET A 67 6.06 -6.50 -5.07
N MET A 68 7.33 -6.10 -5.22
CA MET A 68 8.15 -6.56 -6.34
C MET A 68 8.42 -8.06 -6.27
N MET A 69 8.64 -8.62 -5.08
CA MET A 69 8.71 -10.07 -4.87
C MET A 69 7.44 -10.76 -5.38
N GLY A 70 6.25 -10.27 -5.00
CA GLY A 70 4.98 -10.81 -5.49
C GLY A 70 4.83 -10.72 -7.01
N ILE A 71 5.23 -9.59 -7.62
CA ILE A 71 5.25 -9.40 -9.08
C ILE A 71 6.15 -10.43 -9.75
N VAL A 72 7.35 -10.67 -9.24
CA VAL A 72 8.27 -11.65 -9.83
C VAL A 72 7.73 -13.07 -9.67
N VAL A 73 7.21 -13.43 -8.49
CA VAL A 73 6.63 -14.75 -8.25
C VAL A 73 5.50 -15.05 -9.24
N ILE A 74 4.55 -14.12 -9.41
CA ILE A 74 3.38 -14.35 -10.28
C ILE A 74 3.76 -14.41 -11.77
N ASN A 75 4.84 -13.75 -12.18
CA ASN A 75 5.25 -13.74 -13.59
C ASN A 75 6.18 -14.90 -13.97
N LEU A 76 6.87 -15.52 -13.00
CA LEU A 76 7.76 -16.67 -13.28
C LEU A 76 7.12 -18.03 -12.97
N ALA A 77 6.17 -18.10 -12.05
CA ALA A 77 5.58 -19.38 -11.68
C ALA A 77 4.63 -19.90 -12.79
N ARG A 78 4.91 -21.09 -13.33
CA ARG A 78 4.01 -21.76 -14.30
C ARG A 78 2.67 -22.22 -13.70
N GLU A 79 2.58 -22.31 -12.38
CA GLU A 79 1.38 -22.76 -11.63
C GLU A 79 1.03 -21.73 -10.56
N ASN A 80 0.70 -20.52 -11.01
CA ASN A 80 0.39 -19.37 -10.16
C ASN A 80 -0.77 -19.59 -9.18
N TYR A 81 -1.68 -20.52 -9.48
CA TYR A 81 -2.90 -20.74 -8.72
C TYR A 81 -2.65 -21.34 -7.33
N LYS A 82 -1.68 -22.26 -7.19
CA LYS A 82 -1.34 -22.90 -5.89
C LYS A 82 -0.89 -21.89 -4.84
N PHE A 83 -0.23 -20.81 -5.27
CA PHE A 83 0.18 -19.74 -4.37
C PHE A 83 -1.01 -18.99 -3.77
N PHE A 84 -2.00 -18.64 -4.58
CA PHE A 84 -3.20 -17.98 -4.10
C PHE A 84 -4.07 -18.89 -3.23
N GLU A 85 -4.19 -20.18 -3.57
CA GLU A 85 -4.95 -21.14 -2.77
C GLU A 85 -4.38 -21.26 -1.35
N VAL A 86 -3.06 -21.39 -1.23
CA VAL A 86 -2.41 -21.51 0.08
C VAL A 86 -2.53 -20.21 0.88
N ILE A 87 -2.32 -19.04 0.27
CA ILE A 87 -2.47 -17.76 0.98
C ILE A 87 -3.91 -17.51 1.42
N ARG A 88 -4.91 -17.93 0.63
CA ARG A 88 -6.34 -17.83 0.99
C ARG A 88 -6.71 -18.60 2.26
N THR A 89 -5.88 -19.52 2.71
CA THR A 89 -6.13 -20.22 3.99
C THR A 89 -5.81 -19.35 5.21
N VAL A 90 -5.02 -18.29 5.05
CA VAL A 90 -4.50 -17.44 6.14
C VAL A 90 -4.80 -15.96 5.97
N ASP A 91 -5.31 -15.52 4.81
CA ASP A 91 -5.62 -14.12 4.56
C ASP A 91 -6.72 -13.59 5.49
N ALA A 92 -7.78 -14.35 5.74
CA ALA A 92 -8.89 -13.93 6.59
C ALA A 92 -8.44 -13.62 8.04
N PRO A 93 -7.69 -14.49 8.75
CA PRO A 93 -7.10 -14.13 10.04
C PRO A 93 -6.19 -12.90 9.98
N LEU A 94 -5.37 -12.76 8.95
CA LEU A 94 -4.48 -11.59 8.80
C LEU A 94 -5.27 -10.30 8.60
N TYR A 95 -6.33 -10.32 7.80
CA TYR A 95 -7.23 -9.17 7.62
C TYR A 95 -7.96 -8.84 8.91
N LEU A 96 -8.45 -9.84 9.65
CA LEU A 96 -9.10 -9.62 10.95
C LEU A 96 -8.16 -8.95 11.94
N ILE A 97 -6.94 -9.47 12.10
CA ILE A 97 -5.93 -8.86 12.98
C ILE A 97 -5.61 -7.43 12.53
N PHE A 98 -5.40 -7.24 11.22
CA PHE A 98 -5.13 -5.92 10.65
C PHE A 98 -6.26 -4.91 10.94
N PHE A 99 -7.52 -5.27 10.66
CA PHE A 99 -8.66 -4.37 10.85
C PHE A 99 -9.00 -4.14 12.33
N ILE A 100 -8.81 -5.13 13.20
CA ILE A 100 -8.95 -4.96 14.65
C ILE A 100 -7.88 -4.00 15.17
N LEU A 101 -6.63 -4.20 14.79
CA LEU A 101 -5.54 -3.31 15.18
C LEU A 101 -5.76 -1.90 14.61
N ALA A 102 -6.08 -1.77 13.33
CA ALA A 102 -6.39 -0.47 12.71
C ALA A 102 -7.52 0.24 13.47
N GLY A 103 -8.62 -0.47 13.73
CA GLY A 103 -9.75 0.01 14.52
C GLY A 103 -9.39 0.43 15.94
N ALA A 104 -8.55 -0.34 16.63
CA ALA A 104 -8.08 -0.03 17.99
C ALA A 104 -7.19 1.22 18.05
N HIS A 105 -6.51 1.57 16.95
CA HIS A 105 -5.71 2.79 16.84
C HIS A 105 -6.51 4.01 16.36
N LEU A 106 -7.82 3.86 16.06
CA LEU A 106 -8.67 4.98 15.69
C LEU A 106 -8.93 5.87 16.91
N ASP A 107 -8.29 7.04 16.93
CA ASP A 107 -8.54 8.08 17.91
C ASP A 107 -9.36 9.22 17.29
N PHE A 108 -10.67 9.22 17.55
CA PHE A 108 -11.57 10.28 17.09
C PHE A 108 -11.26 11.64 17.74
N THR A 109 -10.56 11.68 18.86
CA THR A 109 -10.14 12.93 19.53
C THR A 109 -9.20 13.73 18.62
N ILE A 110 -8.41 13.05 17.77
CA ILE A 110 -7.48 13.67 16.82
C ILE A 110 -8.23 14.42 15.71
N LEU A 111 -9.46 14.03 15.38
CA LEU A 111 -10.27 14.71 14.34
C LEU A 111 -10.56 16.17 14.72
N TYR A 112 -10.87 16.44 15.99
CA TYR A 112 -11.10 17.81 16.46
C TYR A 112 -9.82 18.67 16.43
N LYS A 113 -8.64 18.04 16.51
CA LYS A 113 -7.34 18.72 16.55
C LYS A 113 -6.80 19.09 15.17
N MET A 114 -7.31 18.49 14.09
CA MET A 114 -6.81 18.76 12.73
C MET A 114 -7.16 20.17 12.22
N GLY A 115 -8.24 20.76 12.75
CA GLY A 115 -8.72 22.08 12.37
C GLY A 115 -8.99 22.25 10.88
N VAL A 116 -8.95 23.50 10.41
CA VAL A 116 -9.23 23.88 9.00
C VAL A 116 -8.22 23.27 8.03
N VAL A 117 -6.95 23.15 8.42
CA VAL A 117 -5.90 22.61 7.54
C VAL A 117 -6.15 21.16 7.19
N GLY A 118 -6.68 20.36 8.13
CA GLY A 118 -7.07 18.99 7.83
C GLY A 118 -8.16 18.90 6.76
N VAL A 119 -9.17 19.78 6.83
CA VAL A 119 -10.25 19.85 5.83
C VAL A 119 -9.69 20.26 4.46
N LEU A 120 -8.83 21.28 4.43
CA LEU A 120 -8.15 21.71 3.21
C LEU A 120 -7.29 20.58 2.63
N TYR A 121 -6.53 19.87 3.47
CA TYR A 121 -5.72 18.73 3.04
C TYR A 121 -6.56 17.64 2.38
N ILE A 122 -7.71 17.28 2.96
CA ILE A 122 -8.64 16.29 2.36
C ILE A 122 -9.10 16.78 0.98
N GLY A 123 -9.56 18.02 0.89
CA GLY A 123 -10.04 18.60 -0.37
C GLY A 123 -8.96 18.58 -1.45
N PHE A 124 -7.78 19.14 -1.17
CA PHE A 124 -6.67 19.17 -2.11
C PHE A 124 -6.18 17.76 -2.48
N ARG A 125 -6.17 16.82 -1.54
CA ARG A 125 -5.78 15.44 -1.80
C ARG A 125 -6.75 14.72 -2.74
N VAL A 126 -8.06 14.86 -2.51
CA VAL A 126 -9.08 14.25 -3.38
C VAL A 126 -9.00 14.87 -4.77
N ILE A 127 -8.94 16.20 -4.86
CA ILE A 127 -8.78 16.91 -6.15
C ILE A 127 -7.51 16.45 -6.87
N GLY A 128 -6.39 16.38 -6.16
CA GLY A 128 -5.11 15.93 -6.71
C GLY A 128 -5.17 14.50 -7.25
N LYS A 129 -5.81 13.56 -6.53
CA LYS A 129 -5.97 12.17 -7.01
C LYS A 129 -6.90 12.08 -8.20
N VAL A 130 -8.03 12.78 -8.20
CA VAL A 130 -8.99 12.78 -9.32
C VAL A 130 -8.38 13.41 -10.56
N TYR A 131 -7.79 14.60 -10.43
CA TYR A 131 -7.19 15.29 -11.55
C TYR A 131 -5.94 14.57 -12.07
N GLY A 132 -5.09 14.07 -11.16
CA GLY A 132 -3.92 13.27 -11.51
C GLY A 132 -4.28 11.99 -12.25
N ALA A 133 -5.32 11.27 -11.80
CA ALA A 133 -5.83 10.08 -12.49
C ALA A 133 -6.38 10.42 -13.88
N LYS A 134 -7.17 11.50 -14.01
CA LYS A 134 -7.68 11.98 -15.31
C LYS A 134 -6.56 12.32 -16.28
N LEU A 135 -5.55 13.04 -15.82
CA LEU A 135 -4.39 13.41 -16.63
C LEU A 135 -3.58 12.18 -17.04
N GLY A 136 -3.30 11.28 -16.09
CA GLY A 136 -2.61 10.02 -16.35
C GLY A 136 -3.35 9.15 -17.37
N ALA A 137 -4.66 9.00 -17.23
CA ALA A 137 -5.51 8.27 -18.17
C ALA A 137 -5.52 8.90 -19.57
N LYS A 138 -5.52 10.23 -19.66
CA LYS A 138 -5.44 10.94 -20.95
C LYS A 138 -4.10 10.69 -21.63
N ILE A 139 -3.00 10.74 -20.89
CA ILE A 139 -1.64 10.50 -21.42
C ILE A 139 -1.49 9.04 -21.87
N SER A 140 -2.00 8.08 -21.10
CA SER A 140 -1.93 6.66 -21.42
C SER A 140 -2.98 6.18 -22.43
N LYS A 141 -3.90 7.06 -22.86
CA LYS A 141 -5.05 6.73 -23.71
C LYS A 141 -5.96 5.64 -23.12
N ALA A 142 -6.08 5.61 -21.79
CA ALA A 142 -6.94 4.66 -21.10
C ALA A 142 -8.44 4.95 -21.36
N PRO A 143 -9.31 3.93 -21.23
CA PRO A 143 -10.77 4.10 -21.28
C PRO A 143 -11.28 5.23 -20.37
N LYS A 144 -12.32 5.95 -20.82
CA LYS A 144 -12.91 7.08 -20.07
C LYS A 144 -13.30 6.73 -18.62
N PRO A 145 -13.94 5.57 -18.33
CA PRO A 145 -14.32 5.25 -16.95
C PRO A 145 -13.11 5.17 -16.00
N ILE A 146 -11.95 4.72 -16.51
CA ILE A 146 -10.71 4.66 -15.73
C ILE A 146 -10.27 6.08 -15.34
N GLY A 147 -10.24 7.00 -16.31
CA GLY A 147 -9.88 8.40 -16.04
C GLY A 147 -10.84 9.09 -15.07
N ASP A 148 -12.14 8.83 -15.17
CA ASP A 148 -13.13 9.52 -14.36
C ASP A 148 -13.27 9.01 -12.93
N TRP A 149 -13.03 7.71 -12.69
CA TRP A 149 -13.36 7.09 -11.41
C TRP A 149 -12.14 6.63 -10.59
N VAL A 150 -11.04 6.19 -11.23
CA VAL A 150 -9.88 5.62 -10.49
C VAL A 150 -9.33 6.56 -9.43
N GLY A 151 -9.30 7.88 -9.68
CA GLY A 151 -8.84 8.84 -8.70
C GLY A 151 -9.64 8.84 -7.40
N LEU A 152 -10.96 8.63 -7.47
CA LEU A 152 -11.81 8.42 -6.28
C LEU A 152 -11.53 7.07 -5.63
N GLY A 153 -11.35 6.02 -6.43
CA GLY A 153 -11.03 4.68 -5.92
C GLY A 153 -9.67 4.58 -5.22
N MET A 154 -8.75 5.49 -5.54
CA MET A 154 -7.44 5.61 -4.89
C MET A 154 -7.45 6.47 -3.63
N THR A 155 -8.58 7.04 -3.20
CA THR A 155 -8.65 7.87 -2.00
C THR A 155 -8.28 7.18 -0.68
N PRO A 156 -8.49 5.86 -0.48
CA PRO A 156 -8.10 5.19 0.76
C PRO A 156 -6.65 5.49 1.17
N GLN A 157 -6.46 5.52 2.48
CA GLN A 157 -5.17 5.72 3.13
C GLN A 157 -4.98 4.60 4.13
N ALA A 158 -3.77 4.05 4.22
CA ALA A 158 -3.45 2.94 5.10
C ALA A 158 -2.27 3.28 6.03
N GLY A 159 -1.88 2.32 6.87
CA GLY A 159 -0.85 2.48 7.91
C GLY A 159 0.51 3.00 7.44
N VAL A 160 0.86 2.84 6.17
CA VAL A 160 2.10 3.43 5.59
C VAL A 160 2.12 4.95 5.79
N ALA A 161 0.98 5.62 5.64
CA ALA A 161 0.89 7.06 5.84
C ALA A 161 1.12 7.45 7.30
N LEU A 162 0.60 6.68 8.26
CA LEU A 162 0.86 6.87 9.69
C LEU A 162 2.34 6.69 10.02
N GLY A 163 2.99 5.67 9.44
CA GLY A 163 4.43 5.44 9.57
C GLY A 163 5.25 6.65 9.10
N ILE A 164 4.95 7.19 7.91
CA ILE A 164 5.60 8.41 7.41
C ILE A 164 5.29 9.61 8.31
N GLY A 165 4.06 9.73 8.81
CA GLY A 165 3.70 10.77 9.78
C GLY A 165 4.51 10.71 11.07
N LEU A 166 4.80 9.51 11.57
CA LEU A 166 5.62 9.32 12.77
C LEU A 166 7.08 9.72 12.53
N VAL A 167 7.62 9.39 11.35
CA VAL A 167 8.94 9.88 10.91
C VAL A 167 8.95 11.40 10.82
N ALA A 168 7.92 12.02 10.23
CA ALA A 168 7.82 13.48 10.20
C ALA A 168 7.75 14.08 11.61
N LYS A 169 7.06 13.43 12.55
CA LYS A 169 6.98 13.84 13.94
C LYS A 169 8.35 13.87 14.64
N SER A 170 9.19 12.87 14.41
CA SER A 170 10.55 12.84 14.99
C SER A 170 11.54 13.72 14.24
N THR A 171 11.33 13.93 12.94
CA THR A 171 12.27 14.67 12.08
C THR A 171 12.09 16.19 12.16
N PHE A 172 10.86 16.67 12.34
CA PHE A 172 10.54 18.10 12.35
C PHE A 172 10.09 18.55 13.75
N PRO A 173 10.95 19.20 14.55
CA PRO A 173 10.63 19.58 15.94
C PRO A 173 9.41 20.50 16.05
N ASP A 174 9.31 21.50 15.17
CA ASP A 174 8.28 22.55 15.27
C ASP A 174 6.93 22.12 14.66
N PHE A 175 6.98 21.39 13.54
CA PHE A 175 5.79 21.05 12.74
C PHE A 175 5.42 19.58 12.77
N GLY A 176 6.29 18.69 13.23
CA GLY A 176 6.12 17.25 13.10
C GLY A 176 4.88 16.73 13.83
N ASN A 177 4.60 17.24 15.04
CA ASN A 177 3.37 16.91 15.76
C ASN A 177 2.11 17.35 15.00
N TYR A 178 2.17 18.51 14.36
CA TYR A 178 1.06 19.03 13.58
C TYR A 178 0.82 18.20 12.31
N ILE A 179 1.89 17.89 11.57
CA ILE A 179 1.86 17.01 10.38
C ILE A 179 1.28 15.64 10.75
N PHE A 180 1.78 15.03 11.82
CA PHE A 180 1.28 13.75 12.30
C PHE A 180 -0.22 13.82 12.65
N THR A 181 -0.65 14.87 13.35
CA THR A 181 -2.06 15.06 13.72
C THR A 181 -2.95 15.14 12.47
N VAL A 182 -2.55 15.91 11.45
CA VAL A 182 -3.30 15.99 10.18
C VAL A 182 -3.32 14.65 9.45
N ILE A 183 -2.17 13.98 9.33
CA ILE A 183 -2.08 12.67 8.65
C ILE A 183 -2.92 11.63 9.39
N ALA A 184 -2.84 11.57 10.72
CA ALA A 184 -3.61 10.65 11.55
C ALA A 184 -5.12 10.90 11.42
N ALA A 185 -5.56 12.15 11.59
CA ALA A 185 -6.98 12.53 11.45
C ALA A 185 -7.53 12.16 10.07
N THR A 186 -6.79 12.49 9.02
CA THR A 186 -7.23 12.23 7.64
C THR A 186 -7.19 10.75 7.31
N THR A 187 -6.28 9.97 7.90
CA THR A 187 -6.28 8.51 7.81
C THR A 187 -7.59 7.95 8.35
N VAL A 188 -8.03 8.34 9.55
CA VAL A 188 -9.31 7.90 10.15
C VAL A 188 -10.48 8.16 9.19
N ILE A 189 -10.54 9.36 8.59
CA ILE A 189 -11.60 9.72 7.64
C ILE A 189 -11.54 8.83 6.39
N PHE A 190 -10.36 8.64 5.80
CA PHE A 190 -10.21 7.82 4.59
C PHE A 190 -10.29 6.31 4.84
N GLU A 191 -10.09 5.83 6.07
CA GLU A 191 -10.35 4.43 6.42
C GLU A 191 -11.85 4.14 6.47
N LEU A 192 -12.66 5.09 6.93
CA LEU A 192 -14.13 4.96 6.94
C LEU A 192 -14.75 5.22 5.57
N VAL A 193 -14.36 6.32 4.92
CA VAL A 193 -14.98 6.78 3.68
C VAL A 193 -14.33 6.16 2.45
N GLY A 194 -13.03 5.84 2.50
CA GLY A 194 -12.27 5.33 1.36
C GLY A 194 -12.84 4.05 0.76
N PRO A 195 -13.13 2.99 1.54
CA PRO A 195 -13.71 1.76 0.99
C PRO A 195 -15.05 1.99 0.29
N LEU A 196 -15.89 2.90 0.80
CA LEU A 196 -17.14 3.30 0.16
C LEU A 196 -16.88 4.01 -1.18
N LEU A 197 -15.94 4.95 -1.22
CA LEU A 197 -15.54 5.62 -2.46
C LEU A 197 -14.93 4.66 -3.48
N THR A 198 -14.14 3.67 -3.04
CA THR A 198 -13.61 2.61 -3.91
C THR A 198 -14.74 1.74 -4.47
N LYS A 199 -15.71 1.33 -3.65
CA LYS A 199 -16.89 0.60 -4.13
C LYS A 199 -17.65 1.41 -5.20
N ILE A 200 -17.94 2.68 -4.91
CA ILE A 200 -18.65 3.57 -5.86
C ILE A 200 -17.84 3.73 -7.15
N SER A 201 -16.52 3.93 -7.04
CA SER A 201 -15.61 4.05 -8.18
C SER A 201 -15.67 2.81 -9.07
N LEU A 202 -15.63 1.61 -8.49
CA LEU A 202 -15.66 0.35 -9.25
C LEU A 202 -17.01 0.14 -9.94
N ILE A 203 -18.13 0.42 -9.25
CA ILE A 203 -19.48 0.34 -9.84
C ILE A 203 -19.61 1.32 -11.01
N LYS A 204 -19.19 2.58 -10.81
CA LYS A 204 -19.30 3.62 -11.85
C LYS A 204 -18.31 3.42 -13.00
N ALA A 205 -17.20 2.74 -12.75
CA ALA A 205 -16.28 2.30 -13.79
C ALA A 205 -16.83 1.12 -14.62
N GLY A 206 -17.85 0.41 -14.12
CA GLY A 206 -18.42 -0.79 -14.75
C GLY A 206 -17.64 -2.07 -14.43
N GLU A 207 -16.73 -2.05 -13.46
CA GLU A 207 -15.88 -3.20 -13.08
C GLU A 207 -16.62 -4.20 -12.19
N ILE A 208 -17.61 -3.73 -11.41
CA ILE A 208 -18.43 -4.57 -10.53
C ILE A 208 -19.91 -4.18 -10.65
N VAL A 209 -20.79 -5.16 -10.47
CA VAL A 209 -22.24 -4.94 -10.40
C VAL A 209 -22.59 -4.35 -9.03
N SER A 210 -23.58 -3.44 -8.98
CA SER A 210 -24.14 -3.02 -7.70
C SER A 210 -24.87 -4.18 -7.04
N THR A 211 -24.25 -4.79 -6.04
CA THR A 211 -24.96 -5.65 -5.10
C THR A 211 -25.86 -4.76 -4.24
N GLU A 212 -27.17 -4.93 -4.41
CA GLU A 212 -28.22 -4.43 -3.51
C GLU A 212 -27.97 -4.86 -2.06
#